data_AF-A0A6J1TXJ5-F1
#
_entry.id   AF-A0A6J1TXJ5-F1
#
_cell.length_a   1.000
_cell.length_b   1.000
_cell.length_c   1.000
_cell.angle_alpha   90.00
_cell.angle_beta   90.00
_cell.angle_gamma   90.00
#
_symmetry.space_group_name_H-M   'P 1'
#
loop_
_entity.id
_entity.type
_entity.pdbx_description
1 polymer ?
#
loop_
_entity_poly.entity_id
_entity_poly.type
_entity_poly.pdbx_seq_one_letter_code
_entity_poly.pdbx_strand_id
1 'polypeptide(L)'
;MENTKDLTEHSSRSERKRRDSFGMFDGYDSCSEDTSSSSSSDESEEEVPPLPSNLPIIKNNGQVYTYPDGKSGMATCEMCGMVGVRDAFYSKTKRFCSVSCSRSYSSNSKKASILARLQVTGKPPTKKAKVLQKQPLVAKLAAYAQYQATVQNQSKTKAASVPVEGFNWGTYINSNSFTAAPVNCFKHAPMGTCWGDISEGVRVEVPNTDCSLPTKVFWIAGILKLAGYNALLRYEGFEGDSSLDFWCNICGPDIHPVGWCATSGKPLVPPRSIQHKYTNWKAFLVKRLTGAKTLPPDFSPKVSESMQYPFKPSMRVEVVDKTHLCRTRVAIVDSVIGGRLRLVYEESEDKTDDFWCHMYSPLIHPIGWSRSIGHRFKRSDIIKKQDGQIDAPSPLFAKVKEAESSGEWFKEGMKLEAIDPLNLSAICVATIRKVLADGYLMIGIDGSEAADGSDWFCYHATSPSIFPVGFCEINMIELTPPRGYTKLPFKWFDYLRETGSVAAPVKFFNKVHMRSLKNGRMAVLNYSILLYMNMLANSDIKNHYISQQPISLSCGEK
;
A
#
# COMPACT_ATOMS: atom_id res chain seq x y z
N MET A 1 42.43 24.70 30.42
CA MET A 1 43.49 24.20 31.30
C MET A 1 43.10 22.79 31.72
N GLU A 2 44.08 21.91 31.85
CA GLU A 2 43.93 20.61 32.54
C GLU A 2 43.69 20.83 34.06
N ASN A 3 43.50 19.81 34.93
CA ASN A 3 43.90 18.42 34.81
C ASN A 3 43.06 17.44 35.65
N THR A 4 43.31 16.15 35.42
CA THR A 4 42.76 14.99 36.14
C THR A 4 43.36 14.81 37.53
N LYS A 5 42.67 14.04 38.41
CA LYS A 5 43.19 12.76 38.94
C LYS A 5 42.17 11.98 39.78
N ASP A 6 42.38 10.66 39.81
CA ASP A 6 41.63 9.66 40.57
C ASP A 6 41.94 9.63 42.07
N LEU A 7 41.11 8.89 42.82
CA LEU A 7 41.58 7.76 43.62
C LEU A 7 40.44 6.74 43.87
N THR A 8 40.79 5.52 44.28
CA THR A 8 39.98 4.29 44.06
C THR A 8 39.82 3.40 45.31
N GLU A 9 39.10 2.27 45.13
CA GLU A 9 38.93 1.13 46.06
C GLU A 9 37.88 1.35 47.19
N HIS A 10 37.18 0.32 47.71
CA HIS A 10 37.44 -1.14 47.71
C HIS A 10 36.27 -2.03 47.21
N SER A 11 36.56 -3.33 47.09
CA SER A 11 35.67 -4.39 46.58
C SER A 11 35.25 -5.38 47.69
N SER A 12 34.13 -6.08 47.49
CA SER A 12 33.96 -7.45 47.99
C SER A 12 33.28 -8.34 46.93
N ARG A 13 33.56 -9.65 46.99
CA ARG A 13 33.29 -10.66 45.95
C ARG A 13 32.86 -11.96 46.62
N SER A 14 31.92 -12.69 46.03
CA SER A 14 31.63 -14.08 46.42
C SER A 14 31.42 -14.95 45.20
N GLU A 15 31.95 -16.17 45.27
CA GLU A 15 31.95 -17.16 44.18
C GLU A 15 31.24 -18.43 44.63
N ARG A 16 30.78 -19.26 43.67
CA ARG A 16 30.60 -20.71 43.88
C ARG A 16 30.68 -21.46 42.55
N LYS A 17 31.47 -22.55 42.51
CA LYS A 17 31.71 -23.39 41.33
C LYS A 17 32.18 -24.79 41.76
N ARG A 18 31.53 -25.86 41.26
CA ARG A 18 31.95 -27.29 41.15
C ARG A 18 30.97 -27.96 40.15
N ARG A 19 31.39 -28.80 39.19
CA ARG A 19 31.86 -30.23 39.27
C ARG A 19 30.78 -31.19 39.78
N ASP A 20 30.62 -32.45 39.36
CA ASP A 20 31.10 -33.36 38.27
C ASP A 20 30.13 -34.60 38.32
N SER A 21 29.83 -35.47 37.35
CA SER A 21 30.08 -35.65 35.89
C SER A 21 29.12 -36.78 35.38
N PHE A 22 29.44 -37.50 34.28
CA PHE A 22 28.74 -38.68 33.68
C PHE A 22 27.44 -38.40 32.88
N GLY A 23 27.06 -39.19 31.86
CA GLY A 23 27.76 -40.35 31.24
C GLY A 23 27.09 -40.82 29.93
N MET A 24 27.80 -41.64 29.14
CA MET A 24 27.30 -42.27 27.89
C MET A 24 26.76 -43.69 28.18
N PHE A 25 25.78 -44.17 27.40
CA PHE A 25 25.56 -45.60 27.20
C PHE A 25 24.87 -45.88 25.85
N ASP A 26 25.16 -47.04 25.27
CA ASP A 26 24.72 -47.47 23.93
C ASP A 26 23.72 -48.65 23.98
N GLY A 27 22.82 -48.68 22.99
CA GLY A 27 22.48 -49.90 22.24
C GLY A 27 21.55 -50.97 22.84
N TYR A 28 21.26 -51.94 21.97
CA TYR A 28 20.57 -53.23 22.17
C TYR A 28 19.06 -53.21 22.53
N ASP A 29 18.18 -54.05 21.97
CA ASP A 29 18.13 -54.71 20.64
C ASP A 29 16.66 -55.14 20.34
N SER A 30 16.45 -55.70 19.17
CA SER A 30 15.27 -56.36 18.61
C SER A 30 14.79 -57.57 19.43
N CYS A 31 13.50 -57.91 19.32
CA CYS A 31 13.07 -59.17 18.68
C CYS A 31 11.54 -59.20 18.45
N SER A 32 11.07 -60.23 17.73
CA SER A 32 9.82 -60.25 16.95
C SER A 32 8.75 -61.22 17.53
N GLU A 33 7.84 -61.67 16.65
CA GLU A 33 6.83 -62.74 16.81
C GLU A 33 5.50 -62.33 17.48
N ASP A 34 4.34 -62.82 17.04
CA ASP A 34 3.87 -63.25 15.70
C ASP A 34 2.35 -63.52 15.78
N THR A 35 1.61 -63.52 14.67
CA THR A 35 0.45 -64.42 14.47
C THR A 35 -0.05 -64.40 13.02
N SER A 36 -0.55 -65.55 12.55
CA SER A 36 -0.81 -65.83 11.13
C SER A 36 -2.23 -66.35 10.86
N SER A 37 -2.72 -66.18 9.62
CA SER A 37 -3.59 -67.09 8.84
C SER A 37 -4.38 -66.34 7.74
N SER A 38 -4.95 -66.96 6.69
CA SER A 38 -4.52 -68.06 5.78
C SER A 38 -5.59 -68.23 4.66
N SER A 39 -5.28 -69.01 3.61
CA SER A 39 -6.13 -69.37 2.45
C SER A 39 -6.22 -68.30 1.34
N SER A 40 -5.99 -68.52 0.02
CA SER A 40 -5.66 -69.65 -0.88
C SER A 40 -6.75 -70.13 -1.87
N SER A 41 -6.55 -69.82 -3.15
CA SER A 41 -6.91 -70.66 -4.31
C SER A 41 -6.33 -70.04 -5.61
N ASP A 42 -5.70 -70.84 -6.46
CA ASP A 42 -5.30 -70.45 -7.82
C ASP A 42 -6.51 -70.43 -8.79
N GLU A 43 -6.40 -69.64 -9.87
CA GLU A 43 -6.66 -70.01 -11.28
C GLU A 43 -6.00 -68.93 -12.18
N SER A 44 -5.78 -69.21 -13.48
CA SER A 44 -4.85 -68.45 -14.33
C SER A 44 -5.41 -68.08 -15.71
N GLU A 45 -5.44 -66.79 -16.08
CA GLU A 45 -5.61 -66.33 -17.48
C GLU A 45 -5.12 -64.87 -17.73
N GLU A 46 -4.32 -64.71 -18.80
CA GLU A 46 -3.92 -63.51 -19.59
C GLU A 46 -3.54 -62.12 -18.97
N GLU A 47 -3.06 -61.22 -19.85
CA GLU A 47 -2.34 -59.96 -19.53
C GLU A 47 -3.24 -58.75 -19.21
N VAL A 48 -2.95 -58.01 -18.12
CA VAL A 48 -2.86 -56.52 -18.10
C VAL A 48 -1.93 -56.06 -16.95
N PRO A 49 -0.92 -55.18 -17.16
CA PRO A 49 -0.15 -54.57 -16.07
C PRO A 49 -0.92 -53.45 -15.33
N PRO A 50 -0.94 -53.41 -13.98
CA PRO A 50 -1.70 -52.42 -13.23
C PRO A 50 -1.03 -51.04 -13.11
N LEU A 51 -1.80 -49.98 -13.39
CA LEU A 51 -1.66 -48.63 -12.81
C LEU A 51 -2.36 -48.61 -11.41
N PRO A 52 -2.20 -47.57 -10.54
CA PRO A 52 -1.56 -46.25 -10.70
C PRO A 52 -0.45 -46.02 -9.61
N SER A 53 0.06 -44.84 -9.23
CA SER A 53 -0.45 -43.46 -9.27
C SER A 53 0.63 -42.39 -9.01
N ASN A 54 0.53 -41.25 -9.71
CA ASN A 54 0.89 -39.91 -9.25
C ASN A 54 0.55 -38.89 -10.36
N LEU A 55 -0.61 -38.25 -10.28
CA LEU A 55 -1.05 -37.23 -11.24
C LEU A 55 -0.78 -35.81 -10.71
N PRO A 56 -0.34 -34.83 -11.53
CA PRO A 56 -0.05 -33.49 -11.05
C PRO A 56 -1.31 -32.79 -10.53
N ILE A 57 -1.21 -32.20 -9.32
CA ILE A 57 -2.28 -31.41 -8.73
C ILE A 57 -2.07 -29.92 -9.08
N ILE A 58 -3.04 -29.35 -9.79
CA ILE A 58 -3.10 -27.89 -10.01
C ILE A 58 -4.04 -27.29 -8.95
N LYS A 59 -3.52 -26.35 -8.14
CA LYS A 59 -4.29 -25.57 -7.17
C LYS A 59 -4.56 -24.17 -7.71
N ASN A 60 -5.82 -23.74 -7.68
CA ASN A 60 -6.21 -22.36 -7.97
C ASN A 60 -7.43 -21.99 -7.11
N ASN A 61 -7.45 -20.78 -6.53
CA ASN A 61 -8.50 -20.30 -5.62
C ASN A 61 -8.92 -21.32 -4.53
N GLY A 62 -7.96 -22.08 -4.00
CA GLY A 62 -8.20 -23.09 -2.95
C GLY A 62 -8.87 -24.39 -3.41
N GLN A 63 -9.29 -24.52 -4.67
CA GLN A 63 -9.81 -25.78 -5.21
C GLN A 63 -8.68 -26.62 -5.84
N VAL A 64 -8.81 -27.93 -5.67
CA VAL A 64 -7.92 -28.96 -6.21
C VAL A 64 -8.60 -29.58 -7.42
N TYR A 65 -7.96 -29.52 -8.58
CA TYR A 65 -8.37 -30.28 -9.76
C TYR A 65 -7.35 -31.39 -10.02
N THR A 66 -7.77 -32.64 -9.81
CA THR A 66 -7.13 -33.80 -10.43
C THR A 66 -7.44 -33.83 -11.92
N TYR A 67 -6.55 -34.43 -12.72
CA TYR A 67 -6.82 -34.72 -14.13
C TYR A 67 -8.00 -35.69 -14.24
N PRO A 68 -9.10 -35.32 -14.92
CA PRO A 68 -10.03 -36.30 -15.43
C PRO A 68 -9.39 -37.06 -16.60
N ASP A 69 -9.87 -38.28 -16.81
CA ASP A 69 -9.97 -38.97 -18.10
C ASP A 69 -9.80 -38.03 -19.32
N GLY A 70 -8.82 -38.32 -20.18
CA GLY A 70 -8.24 -37.41 -21.19
C GLY A 70 -9.16 -36.91 -22.31
N LYS A 71 -10.46 -37.16 -22.21
CA LYS A 71 -11.53 -36.64 -23.08
C LYS A 71 -11.68 -35.11 -22.98
N SER A 72 -11.30 -34.51 -21.86
CA SER A 72 -11.30 -33.06 -21.63
C SER A 72 -10.07 -32.38 -22.23
N GLY A 73 -10.10 -32.09 -23.53
CA GLY A 73 -9.00 -31.43 -24.26
C GLY A 73 -8.57 -30.07 -23.66
N MET A 74 -7.40 -29.57 -24.06
CA MET A 74 -6.85 -28.30 -23.58
C MET A 74 -7.41 -27.06 -24.30
N ALA A 75 -7.34 -25.91 -23.65
CA ALA A 75 -7.65 -24.59 -24.21
C ALA A 75 -6.59 -23.55 -23.80
N THR A 76 -6.48 -22.47 -24.57
CA THR A 76 -5.56 -21.35 -24.36
C THR A 76 -6.34 -20.06 -24.25
N CYS A 77 -6.05 -19.21 -23.26
CA CYS A 77 -6.82 -18.00 -23.01
C CYS A 77 -6.39 -16.85 -23.92
N GLU A 78 -7.30 -16.36 -24.76
CA GLU A 78 -7.04 -15.32 -25.77
C GLU A 78 -6.80 -13.89 -25.22
N MET A 79 -6.63 -13.72 -23.91
CA MET A 79 -6.15 -12.46 -23.32
C MET A 79 -4.80 -12.55 -22.62
N CYS A 80 -4.46 -13.70 -22.02
CA CYS A 80 -3.29 -13.84 -21.17
C CYS A 80 -2.39 -15.03 -21.52
N GLY A 81 -2.72 -15.80 -22.56
CA GLY A 81 -1.95 -16.97 -23.01
C GLY A 81 -2.00 -18.18 -22.08
N MET A 82 -2.68 -18.10 -20.93
CA MET A 82 -2.82 -19.21 -19.98
C MET A 82 -3.42 -20.44 -20.66
N VAL A 83 -2.73 -21.58 -20.60
CA VAL A 83 -3.19 -22.89 -21.09
C VAL A 83 -3.75 -23.70 -19.92
N GLY A 84 -4.79 -24.50 -20.15
CA GLY A 84 -5.32 -25.44 -19.16
C GLY A 84 -6.42 -26.34 -19.71
N VAL A 85 -7.03 -27.15 -18.85
CA VAL A 85 -8.15 -28.03 -19.23
C VAL A 85 -9.34 -27.19 -19.70
N ARG A 86 -9.87 -27.45 -20.90
CA ARG A 86 -10.92 -26.64 -21.54
C ARG A 86 -12.16 -26.51 -20.67
N ASP A 87 -12.52 -27.53 -19.90
CA ASP A 87 -13.74 -27.50 -19.10
C ASP A 87 -13.60 -26.64 -17.82
N ALA A 88 -12.38 -26.35 -17.37
CA ALA A 88 -12.12 -25.34 -16.34
C ALA A 88 -12.22 -23.89 -16.85
N PHE A 89 -12.29 -23.66 -18.17
CA PHE A 89 -12.36 -22.30 -18.72
C PHE A 89 -13.74 -21.65 -18.54
N TYR A 90 -13.71 -20.33 -18.42
CA TYR A 90 -14.86 -19.45 -18.30
C TYR A 90 -15.57 -19.22 -19.64
N SER A 91 -16.88 -18.88 -19.55
CA SER A 91 -17.85 -18.70 -20.65
C SER A 91 -18.27 -19.99 -21.37
N LYS A 92 -19.42 -19.96 -22.06
CA LYS A 92 -19.95 -21.10 -22.85
C LYS A 92 -19.02 -21.55 -23.99
N THR A 93 -18.12 -20.68 -24.48
CA THR A 93 -17.20 -20.99 -25.57
C THR A 93 -15.80 -21.42 -25.10
N LYS A 94 -15.56 -21.45 -23.78
CA LYS A 94 -14.29 -21.91 -23.17
C LYS A 94 -13.01 -21.20 -23.69
N ARG A 95 -13.14 -19.94 -24.14
CA ARG A 95 -12.04 -19.11 -24.70
C ARG A 95 -11.23 -18.30 -23.68
N PHE A 96 -11.68 -18.23 -22.42
CA PHE A 96 -11.06 -17.40 -21.40
C PHE A 96 -10.88 -18.16 -20.08
N CYS A 97 -9.76 -17.97 -19.36
CA CYS A 97 -9.58 -18.60 -18.05
C CYS A 97 -10.39 -17.93 -16.92
N SER A 98 -10.90 -16.71 -17.13
CA SER A 98 -11.60 -15.94 -16.08
C SER A 98 -12.64 -14.94 -16.61
N VAL A 99 -13.50 -14.46 -15.72
CA VAL A 99 -14.43 -13.33 -15.95
C VAL A 99 -13.66 -12.09 -16.42
N SER A 100 -12.55 -11.79 -15.75
CA SER A 100 -11.72 -10.62 -16.02
C SER A 100 -11.15 -10.65 -17.43
N CYS A 101 -10.57 -11.78 -17.85
CA CYS A 101 -10.09 -11.97 -19.22
C CYS A 101 -11.21 -11.80 -20.26
N SER A 102 -12.39 -12.39 -20.03
CA SER A 102 -13.54 -12.25 -20.95
C SER A 102 -14.00 -10.78 -21.09
N ARG A 103 -14.04 -10.03 -19.98
CA ARG A 103 -14.36 -8.59 -19.98
C ARG A 103 -13.28 -7.77 -20.70
N SER A 104 -12.00 -8.01 -20.40
CA SER A 104 -10.88 -7.30 -21.03
C SER A 104 -10.83 -7.49 -22.55
N TYR A 105 -11.08 -8.72 -23.04
CA TYR A 105 -11.18 -9.00 -24.48
C TYR A 105 -12.35 -8.22 -25.13
N SER A 106 -13.49 -8.16 -24.45
CA SER A 106 -14.69 -7.48 -24.91
C SER A 106 -14.56 -5.95 -24.96
N SER A 107 -13.65 -5.36 -24.16
CA SER A 107 -13.25 -3.95 -24.27
C SER A 107 -12.16 -3.72 -25.33
N ASN A 108 -11.16 -4.61 -25.44
CA ASN A 108 -10.03 -4.41 -26.34
C ASN A 108 -10.43 -4.62 -27.82
N SER A 109 -11.29 -5.61 -28.09
CA SER A 109 -11.86 -5.85 -29.43
C SER A 109 -12.68 -4.67 -29.98
N LYS A 110 -13.31 -3.86 -29.11
CA LYS A 110 -13.99 -2.62 -29.52
C LYS A 110 -13.00 -1.54 -29.96
N LYS A 111 -11.87 -1.36 -29.25
CA LYS A 111 -10.78 -0.47 -29.69
C LYS A 111 -10.17 -0.96 -31.02
N ALA A 112 -9.85 -2.25 -31.11
CA ALA A 112 -9.28 -2.86 -32.31
C ALA A 112 -10.21 -2.75 -33.53
N SER A 113 -11.54 -2.95 -33.36
CA SER A 113 -12.53 -2.81 -34.43
C SER A 113 -12.61 -1.39 -34.99
N ILE A 114 -12.51 -0.37 -34.12
CA ILE A 114 -12.49 1.04 -34.53
C ILE A 114 -11.17 1.37 -35.24
N LEU A 115 -10.02 0.93 -34.71
CA LEU A 115 -8.70 1.13 -35.33
C LEU A 115 -8.59 0.45 -36.71
N ALA A 116 -9.04 -0.79 -36.85
CA ALA A 116 -9.04 -1.50 -38.13
C ALA A 116 -9.88 -0.78 -39.21
N ARG A 117 -11.02 -0.19 -38.82
CA ARG A 117 -11.86 0.62 -39.74
C ARG A 117 -11.22 1.96 -40.12
N LEU A 118 -10.29 2.48 -39.32
CA LEU A 118 -9.52 3.69 -39.64
C LEU A 118 -8.26 3.37 -40.46
N GLN A 119 -7.66 2.19 -40.28
CA GLN A 119 -6.41 1.80 -40.93
C GLN A 119 -6.59 1.20 -42.34
N VAL A 120 -7.74 0.58 -42.65
CA VAL A 120 -7.93 -0.17 -43.92
C VAL A 120 -8.52 0.69 -45.06
N THR A 121 -9.20 1.81 -44.78
CA THR A 121 -9.87 2.63 -45.82
C THR A 121 -9.53 4.12 -45.74
N GLY A 122 -8.36 4.50 -46.30
CA GLY A 122 -7.85 5.88 -46.31
C GLY A 122 -8.57 6.90 -47.21
N LYS A 123 -9.88 6.76 -47.49
CA LYS A 123 -10.68 7.75 -48.25
C LYS A 123 -12.13 7.83 -47.72
N PRO A 124 -12.77 9.02 -47.70
CA PRO A 124 -14.14 9.19 -47.21
C PRO A 124 -15.19 8.66 -48.21
N PRO A 125 -16.33 8.08 -47.75
CA PRO A 125 -17.31 7.48 -48.66
C PRO A 125 -18.17 8.50 -49.42
N THR A 126 -18.07 8.51 -50.75
CA THR A 126 -18.98 9.27 -51.63
C THR A 126 -20.13 8.39 -52.14
N LYS A 127 -21.38 8.85 -51.98
CA LYS A 127 -22.61 8.61 -52.81
C LYS A 127 -22.76 7.22 -53.48
N LYS A 128 -23.86 6.45 -53.36
CA LYS A 128 -25.21 6.59 -52.74
C LYS A 128 -25.80 5.17 -52.62
N ALA A 129 -26.70 4.93 -51.66
CA ALA A 129 -27.60 3.76 -51.65
C ALA A 129 -29.08 4.22 -51.54
N LYS A 130 -30.03 3.35 -51.88
CA LYS A 130 -31.44 3.74 -52.15
C LYS A 130 -32.21 4.21 -50.91
N VAL A 131 -33.15 5.12 -51.17
CA VAL A 131 -34.09 5.70 -50.20
C VAL A 131 -35.28 4.75 -49.99
N LEU A 132 -35.70 4.59 -48.74
CA LEU A 132 -37.09 4.29 -48.38
C LEU A 132 -37.70 5.55 -47.73
N GLN A 133 -39.00 5.78 -47.90
CA GLN A 133 -39.60 7.11 -47.79
C GLN A 133 -39.59 7.70 -46.36
N LYS A 134 -39.40 9.02 -46.28
CA LYS A 134 -39.58 9.80 -45.04
C LYS A 134 -41.06 10.07 -44.78
N GLN A 135 -41.51 9.91 -43.53
CA GLN A 135 -42.63 10.70 -43.01
C GLN A 135 -42.17 12.14 -42.64
N PRO A 136 -43.09 13.13 -42.55
CA PRO A 136 -42.73 14.55 -42.49
C PRO A 136 -42.00 14.99 -41.21
N LEU A 137 -41.24 16.08 -41.31
CA LEU A 137 -40.37 16.61 -40.24
C LEU A 137 -41.13 17.17 -39.01
N VAL A 138 -42.44 17.33 -39.10
CA VAL A 138 -43.30 17.93 -38.05
C VAL A 138 -43.36 17.06 -36.79
N ALA A 139 -43.39 15.73 -36.93
CA ALA A 139 -43.52 14.81 -35.80
C ALA A 139 -42.34 14.88 -34.80
N LYS A 140 -41.14 15.23 -35.27
CA LYS A 140 -39.95 15.34 -34.39
C LYS A 140 -39.92 16.61 -33.54
N LEU A 141 -40.61 17.69 -33.96
CA LEU A 141 -40.74 18.89 -33.14
C LEU A 141 -41.77 18.69 -32.03
N ALA A 142 -42.90 18.02 -32.32
CA ALA A 142 -43.88 17.64 -31.31
C ALA A 142 -43.29 16.74 -30.21
N ALA A 143 -42.50 15.72 -30.60
CA ALA A 143 -41.81 14.84 -29.65
C ALA A 143 -40.79 15.59 -28.76
N TYR A 144 -40.11 16.61 -29.29
CA TYR A 144 -39.17 17.42 -28.51
C TYR A 144 -39.88 18.34 -27.51
N ALA A 145 -41.02 18.93 -27.90
CA ALA A 145 -41.88 19.70 -27.00
C ALA A 145 -42.47 18.83 -25.87
N GLN A 146 -42.92 17.61 -26.18
CA GLN A 146 -43.41 16.64 -25.18
C GLN A 146 -42.30 16.16 -24.23
N TYR A 147 -41.05 16.07 -24.70
CA TYR A 147 -39.91 15.78 -23.83
C TYR A 147 -39.60 16.93 -22.87
N GLN A 148 -39.66 18.19 -23.32
CA GLN A 148 -39.48 19.35 -22.43
C GLN A 148 -40.64 19.50 -21.42
N ALA A 149 -41.88 19.19 -21.82
CA ALA A 149 -43.04 19.20 -20.92
C ALA A 149 -42.98 18.11 -19.83
N THR A 150 -42.43 16.93 -20.13
CA THR A 150 -42.28 15.85 -19.13
C THR A 150 -41.14 16.11 -18.14
N VAL A 151 -40.12 16.90 -18.51
CA VAL A 151 -39.02 17.30 -17.61
C VAL A 151 -39.45 18.28 -16.50
N GLN A 152 -40.52 19.07 -16.70
CA GLN A 152 -40.97 20.05 -15.69
C GLN A 152 -42.05 19.56 -14.71
N ASN A 153 -42.67 18.38 -14.91
CA ASN A 153 -43.91 18.02 -14.21
C ASN A 153 -43.96 16.64 -13.51
N GLN A 154 -42.80 16.06 -13.15
CA GLN A 154 -42.72 14.87 -12.28
C GLN A 154 -41.99 15.11 -10.95
N SER A 155 -42.14 16.32 -10.38
CA SER A 155 -41.80 16.63 -8.99
C SER A 155 -42.81 16.05 -7.98
N LYS A 156 -43.26 14.79 -8.14
CA LYS A 156 -44.24 14.17 -7.22
C LYS A 156 -44.26 12.65 -7.02
N THR A 157 -43.13 11.97 -7.18
CA THR A 157 -42.88 10.67 -6.52
C THR A 157 -41.41 10.58 -6.11
N LYS A 158 -41.13 10.54 -4.80
CA LYS A 158 -39.76 10.42 -4.28
C LYS A 158 -39.24 8.99 -4.40
N ALA A 159 -38.81 8.61 -5.61
CA ALA A 159 -37.74 7.62 -5.72
C ALA A 159 -36.48 8.28 -5.13
N ALA A 160 -36.11 7.89 -3.91
CA ALA A 160 -34.94 8.45 -3.26
C ALA A 160 -33.69 8.05 -4.06
N SER A 161 -32.96 9.05 -4.58
CA SER A 161 -31.54 8.87 -4.84
C SER A 161 -30.88 8.56 -3.50
N VAL A 162 -30.63 7.28 -3.22
CA VAL A 162 -29.84 6.85 -2.07
C VAL A 162 -28.52 7.62 -2.16
N PRO A 163 -28.20 8.51 -1.21
CA PRO A 163 -26.89 9.12 -1.19
C PRO A 163 -25.88 7.97 -1.08
N VAL A 164 -24.83 7.98 -1.88
CA VAL A 164 -23.65 7.18 -1.54
C VAL A 164 -23.06 7.87 -0.31
N GLU A 165 -23.49 7.43 0.87
CA GLU A 165 -23.01 7.98 2.14
C GLU A 165 -21.49 7.86 2.16
N GLY A 166 -20.82 9.01 2.31
CA GLY A 166 -19.36 9.05 2.36
C GLY A 166 -18.87 8.15 3.49
N PHE A 167 -17.94 7.24 3.18
CA PHE A 167 -17.53 6.17 4.08
C PHE A 167 -17.14 6.72 5.47
N ASN A 168 -17.99 6.43 6.46
CA ASN A 168 -17.83 6.97 7.79
C ASN A 168 -16.94 6.04 8.63
N TRP A 169 -15.66 6.42 8.75
CA TRP A 169 -14.68 5.75 9.61
C TRP A 169 -15.20 5.52 11.03
N GLY A 170 -15.89 6.50 11.62
CA GLY A 170 -16.38 6.42 12.99
C GLY A 170 -17.43 5.33 13.19
N THR A 171 -18.41 5.25 12.28
CA THR A 171 -19.39 4.16 12.24
C THR A 171 -18.69 2.82 12.03
N TYR A 172 -17.80 2.72 11.03
CA TYR A 172 -17.07 1.49 10.71
C TYR A 172 -16.21 0.96 11.87
N ILE A 173 -15.54 1.85 12.60
CA ILE A 173 -14.73 1.50 13.78
C ILE A 173 -15.62 1.03 14.94
N ASN A 174 -16.76 1.68 15.17
CA ASN A 174 -17.67 1.33 16.27
C ASN A 174 -18.41 0.01 15.99
N SER A 175 -18.96 -0.20 14.78
CA SER A 175 -19.73 -1.39 14.42
C SER A 175 -18.92 -2.69 14.43
N ASN A 176 -17.60 -2.62 14.34
CA ASN A 176 -16.71 -3.78 14.25
C ASN A 176 -15.68 -3.84 15.40
N SER A 177 -15.78 -2.95 16.40
CA SER A 177 -14.83 -2.82 17.52
C SER A 177 -13.35 -2.65 17.10
N PHE A 178 -13.07 -2.10 15.92
CA PHE A 178 -11.72 -2.06 15.37
C PHE A 178 -10.76 -1.11 16.15
N THR A 179 -9.48 -1.44 16.06
CA THR A 179 -8.36 -0.60 16.48
C THR A 179 -7.63 -0.05 15.26
N ALA A 180 -7.48 1.27 15.21
CA ALA A 180 -6.77 1.98 14.16
C ALA A 180 -5.32 2.27 14.57
N ALA A 181 -4.38 2.23 13.62
CA ALA A 181 -2.99 2.56 13.89
C ALA A 181 -2.82 4.04 14.34
N PRO A 182 -2.13 4.32 15.47
CA PRO A 182 -1.87 5.69 15.91
C PRO A 182 -1.02 6.50 14.94
N VAL A 183 -1.23 7.83 14.91
CA VAL A 183 -0.52 8.74 13.97
C VAL A 183 1.00 8.71 14.19
N ASN A 184 1.48 8.52 15.42
CA ASN A 184 2.91 8.46 15.73
C ASN A 184 3.64 7.23 15.14
N CYS A 185 2.93 6.24 14.58
CA CYS A 185 3.51 5.18 13.76
C CYS A 185 3.97 5.70 12.38
N PHE A 186 3.35 6.76 11.86
CA PHE A 186 3.57 7.32 10.52
C PHE A 186 4.50 8.55 10.59
N LYS A 187 5.83 8.34 10.64
CA LYS A 187 6.79 9.46 10.79
C LYS A 187 6.81 10.49 9.66
N HIS A 188 6.22 10.17 8.51
CA HIS A 188 6.06 11.06 7.36
C HIS A 188 4.75 11.86 7.37
N ALA A 189 3.80 11.51 8.25
CA ALA A 189 2.46 12.09 8.25
C ALA A 189 2.39 13.38 9.10
N PRO A 190 1.47 14.31 8.79
CA PRO A 190 1.21 15.49 9.61
C PRO A 190 1.10 15.16 11.11
N MET A 191 1.72 15.98 11.97
CA MET A 191 1.79 15.75 13.41
C MET A 191 2.42 14.42 13.89
N GLY A 192 2.96 13.55 13.03
CA GLY A 192 3.49 12.23 13.39
C GLY A 192 4.71 12.22 14.34
N THR A 193 5.36 13.37 14.53
CA THR A 193 6.40 13.63 15.54
C THR A 193 5.87 14.36 16.78
N CYS A 194 4.70 15.00 16.69
CA CYS A 194 4.13 15.91 17.70
C CYS A 194 2.82 15.38 18.32
N TRP A 195 2.60 14.06 18.29
CA TRP A 195 1.37 13.42 18.75
C TRP A 195 1.36 13.06 20.25
N GLY A 196 2.44 13.33 20.99
CA GLY A 196 2.64 12.83 22.36
C GLY A 196 1.61 13.31 23.38
N ASP A 197 1.07 14.51 23.17
CA ASP A 197 0.11 15.16 24.08
C ASP A 197 -1.36 14.73 23.83
N ILE A 198 -1.63 13.97 22.76
CA ILE A 198 -2.98 13.58 22.35
C ILE A 198 -3.28 12.16 22.85
N SER A 199 -4.04 12.08 23.94
CA SER A 199 -4.53 10.81 24.51
C SER A 199 -6.04 10.84 24.74
N GLU A 200 -6.61 9.66 24.98
CA GLU A 200 -7.90 9.55 25.63
C GLU A 200 -7.87 10.27 26.99
N GLY A 201 -9.00 10.81 27.42
CA GLY A 201 -9.13 11.66 28.60
C GLY A 201 -8.75 13.14 28.40
N VAL A 202 -8.07 13.52 27.31
CA VAL A 202 -7.82 14.94 26.98
C VAL A 202 -9.15 15.69 26.77
N ARG A 203 -9.22 16.93 27.25
CA ARG A 203 -10.37 17.83 27.11
C ARG A 203 -10.12 18.90 26.05
N VAL A 204 -11.14 19.20 25.26
CA VAL A 204 -11.11 20.14 24.13
C VAL A 204 -12.34 21.03 24.11
N GLU A 205 -12.19 22.25 23.60
CA GLU A 205 -13.30 23.12 23.22
C GLU A 205 -13.67 22.84 21.76
N VAL A 206 -14.96 22.57 21.53
CA VAL A 206 -15.50 22.14 20.23
C VAL A 206 -16.88 22.74 20.00
N PRO A 207 -17.38 22.82 18.74
CA PRO A 207 -18.69 23.39 18.45
C PRO A 207 -19.80 22.58 19.16
N ASN A 208 -20.72 23.27 19.82
CA ASN A 208 -21.90 22.65 20.41
C ASN A 208 -22.99 22.51 19.34
N THR A 209 -23.21 21.28 18.87
CA THR A 209 -24.22 20.93 17.86
C THR A 209 -25.62 20.75 18.47
N ASP A 210 -25.72 20.47 19.77
CA ASP A 210 -26.97 20.39 20.52
C ASP A 210 -27.32 21.77 21.10
N CYS A 211 -27.49 22.74 20.20
CA CYS A 211 -27.88 24.10 20.53
C CYS A 211 -28.82 24.67 19.46
N SER A 212 -29.87 25.38 19.89
CA SER A 212 -30.81 26.05 18.98
C SER A 212 -30.54 27.56 18.80
N LEU A 213 -29.32 28.01 19.09
CA LEU A 213 -28.89 29.37 18.78
C LEU A 213 -28.46 29.47 17.30
N PRO A 214 -28.72 30.59 16.60
CA PRO A 214 -28.29 30.78 15.22
C PRO A 214 -26.78 31.06 15.08
N THR A 215 -26.08 31.31 16.19
CA THR A 215 -24.64 31.58 16.24
C THR A 215 -23.87 30.34 16.64
N LYS A 216 -22.69 30.14 16.03
CA LYS A 216 -21.77 29.05 16.38
C LYS A 216 -21.22 29.26 17.80
N VAL A 217 -21.69 28.43 18.73
CA VAL A 217 -21.25 28.38 20.14
C VAL A 217 -20.48 27.09 20.41
N PHE A 218 -19.75 27.05 21.53
CA PHE A 218 -18.82 25.98 21.86
C PHE A 218 -19.14 25.36 23.22
N TRP A 219 -18.71 24.11 23.42
CA TRP A 219 -18.72 23.44 24.73
C TRP A 219 -17.46 22.60 24.91
N ILE A 220 -17.24 22.13 26.15
CA ILE A 220 -16.13 21.21 26.43
C ILE A 220 -16.56 19.78 26.06
N ALA A 221 -15.67 19.04 25.40
CA ALA A 221 -15.77 17.60 25.22
C ALA A 221 -14.51 16.88 25.69
N GLY A 222 -14.64 15.62 26.07
CA GLY A 222 -13.52 14.72 26.35
C GLY A 222 -13.31 13.70 25.24
N ILE A 223 -12.05 13.41 24.91
CA ILE A 223 -11.67 12.32 24.01
C ILE A 223 -11.94 10.98 24.70
N LEU A 224 -12.84 10.17 24.15
CA LEU A 224 -13.16 8.82 24.62
C LEU A 224 -12.37 7.72 23.92
N LYS A 225 -12.18 7.84 22.60
CA LYS A 225 -11.44 6.88 21.77
C LYS A 225 -10.66 7.60 20.69
N LEU A 226 -9.43 7.16 20.42
CA LEU A 226 -8.62 7.66 19.29
C LEU A 226 -8.51 6.63 18.15
N ALA A 227 -8.52 7.12 16.91
CA ALA A 227 -8.38 6.32 15.71
C ALA A 227 -7.65 7.09 14.60
N GLY A 228 -6.31 7.04 14.62
CA GLY A 228 -5.50 7.96 13.82
C GLY A 228 -5.80 9.40 14.23
N TYR A 229 -6.15 10.26 13.26
CA TYR A 229 -6.57 11.63 13.52
C TYR A 229 -8.02 11.78 14.03
N ASN A 230 -8.82 10.73 13.95
CA ASN A 230 -10.23 10.80 14.35
C ASN A 230 -10.36 10.50 15.85
N ALA A 231 -11.12 11.34 16.54
CA ALA A 231 -11.42 11.24 17.96
C ALA A 231 -12.93 11.08 18.14
N LEU A 232 -13.33 10.12 18.97
CA LEU A 232 -14.68 10.02 19.51
C LEU A 232 -14.78 10.96 20.71
N LEU A 233 -15.67 11.94 20.64
CA LEU A 233 -15.87 12.96 21.66
C LEU A 233 -17.22 12.78 22.37
N ARG A 234 -17.23 13.06 23.67
CA ARG A 234 -18.44 13.22 24.50
C ARG A 234 -18.41 14.57 25.20
N TYR A 235 -19.51 15.31 25.13
CA TYR A 235 -19.67 16.58 25.84
C TYR A 235 -19.59 16.40 27.37
N GLU A 236 -18.90 17.31 28.06
CA GLU A 236 -18.84 17.29 29.52
C GLU A 236 -20.22 17.49 30.14
N GLY A 237 -20.56 16.64 31.12
CA GLY A 237 -21.86 16.58 31.78
C GLY A 237 -22.80 15.48 31.27
N PHE A 238 -22.48 14.75 30.20
CA PHE A 238 -23.23 13.55 29.80
C PHE A 238 -22.88 12.31 30.65
N GLU A 239 -21.65 12.26 31.19
CA GLU A 239 -21.15 11.17 32.02
C GLU A 239 -21.09 9.84 31.25
N GLY A 240 -21.91 8.84 31.63
CA GLY A 240 -22.00 7.55 30.95
C GLY A 240 -22.86 7.56 29.67
N ASP A 241 -23.69 8.59 29.48
CA ASP A 241 -24.61 8.70 28.34
C ASP A 241 -23.85 8.94 27.03
N SER A 242 -24.04 8.04 26.05
CA SER A 242 -23.43 8.06 24.72
C SER A 242 -24.35 8.58 23.62
N SER A 243 -25.55 9.06 23.95
CA SER A 243 -26.59 9.42 22.97
C SER A 243 -26.19 10.53 21.99
N LEU A 244 -25.27 11.40 22.40
CA LEU A 244 -24.69 12.48 21.61
C LEU A 244 -23.15 12.38 21.53
N ASP A 245 -22.61 11.16 21.57
CA ASP A 245 -21.21 10.92 21.19
C ASP A 245 -21.00 11.16 19.69
N PHE A 246 -19.94 11.85 19.31
CA PHE A 246 -19.65 12.16 17.91
C PHE A 246 -18.18 12.00 17.55
N TRP A 247 -17.92 11.60 16.31
CA TRP A 247 -16.59 11.52 15.75
C TRP A 247 -16.20 12.83 15.06
N CYS A 248 -14.99 13.33 15.33
CA CYS A 248 -14.39 14.45 14.61
C CYS A 248 -12.92 14.19 14.29
N ASN A 249 -12.33 14.95 13.37
CA ASN A 249 -10.87 14.99 13.21
C ASN A 249 -10.28 15.95 14.25
N ILE A 250 -9.35 15.48 15.10
CA ILE A 250 -8.77 16.27 16.20
C ILE A 250 -7.88 17.42 15.72
N CYS A 251 -7.37 17.34 14.48
CA CYS A 251 -6.64 18.41 13.81
C CYS A 251 -7.57 19.34 12.99
N GLY A 252 -8.90 19.25 13.19
CA GLY A 252 -9.87 20.13 12.56
C GLY A 252 -9.75 21.59 13.04
N PRO A 253 -10.11 22.59 12.20
CA PRO A 253 -9.94 24.00 12.50
C PRO A 253 -10.84 24.52 13.64
N ASP A 254 -11.84 23.73 14.05
CA ASP A 254 -12.80 24.02 15.12
C ASP A 254 -12.46 23.33 16.45
N ILE A 255 -11.32 22.62 16.53
CA ILE A 255 -10.86 21.95 17.74
C ILE A 255 -9.85 22.85 18.46
N HIS A 256 -10.13 23.20 19.71
CA HIS A 256 -9.36 24.19 20.45
C HIS A 256 -8.95 23.68 21.85
N PRO A 257 -7.83 24.17 22.41
CA PRO A 257 -7.49 23.94 23.81
C PRO A 257 -8.49 24.64 24.75
N VAL A 258 -8.70 24.06 25.93
CA VAL A 258 -9.56 24.64 26.97
C VAL A 258 -9.02 26.00 27.41
N GLY A 259 -9.88 27.02 27.40
CA GLY A 259 -9.54 28.42 27.62
C GLY A 259 -9.54 29.28 26.35
N TRP A 260 -9.54 28.68 25.15
CA TRP A 260 -9.52 29.43 23.89
C TRP A 260 -10.77 30.32 23.72
N CYS A 261 -11.95 29.84 24.09
CA CYS A 261 -13.20 30.60 24.04
C CYS A 261 -13.13 31.84 24.93
N ALA A 262 -12.62 31.70 26.15
CA ALA A 262 -12.46 32.80 27.09
C ALA A 262 -11.49 33.88 26.54
N THR A 263 -10.34 33.46 26.00
CA THR A 263 -9.37 34.35 25.34
C THR A 263 -9.94 35.00 24.07
N SER A 264 -10.82 34.29 23.35
CA SER A 264 -11.42 34.75 22.08
C SER A 264 -12.75 35.49 22.24
N GLY A 265 -13.18 35.79 23.48
CA GLY A 265 -14.45 36.47 23.76
C GLY A 265 -15.71 35.68 23.38
N LYS A 266 -15.61 34.34 23.29
CA LYS A 266 -16.72 33.44 22.92
C LYS A 266 -17.32 32.77 24.16
N PRO A 267 -18.66 32.67 24.27
CA PRO A 267 -19.29 31.98 25.38
C PRO A 267 -19.23 30.45 25.20
N LEU A 268 -18.93 29.74 26.28
CA LEU A 268 -19.24 28.31 26.41
C LEU A 268 -20.73 28.18 26.75
N VAL A 269 -21.48 27.44 25.93
CA VAL A 269 -22.93 27.25 26.07
C VAL A 269 -23.23 25.77 26.27
N PRO A 270 -23.89 25.36 27.39
CA PRO A 270 -24.23 23.96 27.63
C PRO A 270 -25.10 23.35 26.51
N PRO A 271 -24.88 22.07 26.15
CA PRO A 271 -25.77 21.31 25.29
C PRO A 271 -27.20 21.28 25.86
N ARG A 272 -28.19 21.53 25.00
CA ARG A 272 -29.61 21.67 25.37
C ARG A 272 -30.14 20.47 26.15
N SER A 273 -29.70 19.27 25.81
CA SER A 273 -30.08 18.00 26.46
C SER A 273 -29.64 17.90 27.92
N ILE A 274 -28.58 18.62 28.32
CA ILE A 274 -28.10 18.68 29.72
C ILE A 274 -28.25 20.06 30.37
N GLN A 275 -28.79 21.08 29.69
CA GLN A 275 -28.79 22.47 30.15
C GLN A 275 -29.41 22.70 31.55
N HIS A 276 -30.33 21.82 31.97
CA HIS A 276 -30.99 21.85 33.28
C HIS A 276 -30.41 20.82 34.30
N LYS A 277 -29.45 19.98 33.90
CA LYS A 277 -28.84 18.93 34.73
C LYS A 277 -27.96 19.49 35.85
N TYR A 278 -27.41 20.70 35.67
CA TYR A 278 -26.61 21.41 36.66
C TYR A 278 -27.06 22.88 36.76
N THR A 279 -27.25 23.38 37.99
CA THR A 279 -27.66 24.76 38.25
C THR A 279 -26.49 25.75 38.25
N ASN A 280 -25.27 25.28 38.56
CA ASN A 280 -24.05 26.10 38.60
C ASN A 280 -22.96 25.52 37.69
N TRP A 281 -23.05 25.87 36.40
CA TRP A 281 -22.08 25.46 35.39
C TRP A 281 -20.64 25.91 35.67
N LYS A 282 -20.44 27.06 36.33
CA LYS A 282 -19.10 27.52 36.72
C LYS A 282 -18.47 26.56 37.73
N ALA A 283 -19.20 26.16 38.78
CA ALA A 283 -18.71 25.20 39.77
C ALA A 283 -18.50 23.79 39.17
N PHE A 284 -19.40 23.36 38.27
CA PHE A 284 -19.24 22.10 37.53
C PHE A 284 -17.96 22.09 36.68
N LEU A 285 -17.75 23.11 35.84
CA LEU A 285 -16.58 23.22 34.97
C LEU A 285 -15.29 23.35 35.77
N VAL A 286 -15.25 24.15 36.85
CA VAL A 286 -14.07 24.20 37.74
C VAL A 286 -13.74 22.81 38.29
N LYS A 287 -14.73 22.08 38.84
CA LYS A 287 -14.52 20.72 39.35
C LYS A 287 -14.05 19.71 38.27
N ARG A 288 -14.42 19.93 37.01
CA ARG A 288 -14.07 19.04 35.88
C ARG A 288 -12.73 19.36 35.21
N LEU A 289 -12.31 20.63 35.22
CA LEU A 289 -11.17 21.11 34.44
C LEU A 289 -9.92 21.35 35.28
N THR A 290 -10.04 21.55 36.60
CA THR A 290 -8.88 21.63 37.49
C THR A 290 -8.07 20.33 37.45
N GLY A 291 -6.85 20.39 36.90
CA GLY A 291 -5.96 19.23 36.73
C GLY A 291 -6.25 18.37 35.49
N ALA A 292 -7.25 18.71 34.66
CA ALA A 292 -7.51 18.00 33.42
C ALA A 292 -6.48 18.34 32.33
N LYS A 293 -6.09 17.35 31.53
CA LYS A 293 -5.25 17.58 30.34
C LYS A 293 -6.07 18.26 29.24
N THR A 294 -5.46 19.20 28.52
CA THR A 294 -5.99 19.77 27.27
C THR A 294 -4.89 19.80 26.20
N LEU A 295 -5.22 20.21 24.98
CA LEU A 295 -4.25 20.34 23.88
C LEU A 295 -3.20 21.42 24.20
N PRO A 296 -1.95 21.30 23.71
CA PRO A 296 -0.95 22.36 23.80
C PRO A 296 -1.45 23.68 23.15
N PRO A 297 -1.12 24.86 23.70
CA PRO A 297 -1.48 26.15 23.09
C PRO A 297 -0.94 26.35 21.65
N ASP A 298 0.16 25.68 21.32
CA ASP A 298 0.80 25.71 20.00
C ASP A 298 0.32 24.57 19.07
N PHE A 299 -0.70 23.80 19.46
CA PHE A 299 -1.24 22.68 18.67
C PHE A 299 -1.75 23.11 17.29
N SER A 300 -2.63 24.12 17.21
CA SER A 300 -3.18 24.57 15.93
C SER A 300 -2.10 25.17 15.00
N PRO A 301 -1.13 25.97 15.49
CA PRO A 301 0.08 26.31 14.74
C PRO A 301 0.85 25.10 14.19
N LYS A 302 1.18 24.09 15.04
CA LYS A 302 1.88 22.86 14.60
C LYS A 302 1.10 22.08 13.55
N VAL A 303 -0.23 21.98 13.69
CA VAL A 303 -1.11 21.37 12.68
C VAL A 303 -0.96 22.12 11.35
N SER A 304 -1.07 23.45 11.36
CA SER A 304 -0.92 24.28 10.16
C SER A 304 0.45 24.13 9.51
N GLU A 305 1.53 24.19 10.28
CA GLU A 305 2.91 23.98 9.83
C GLU A 305 3.10 22.59 9.19
N SER A 306 2.60 21.53 9.84
CA SER A 306 2.71 20.15 9.33
C SER A 306 1.91 19.87 8.05
N MET A 307 1.06 20.82 7.63
CA MET A 307 0.34 20.81 6.35
C MET A 307 1.02 21.69 5.28
N GLN A 308 2.14 22.35 5.59
CA GLN A 308 2.94 23.10 4.62
C GLN A 308 3.94 22.19 3.93
N TYR A 309 3.89 22.13 2.60
CA TYR A 309 4.72 21.24 1.80
C TYR A 309 5.75 22.04 0.98
N PRO A 310 7.05 21.67 0.98
CA PRO A 310 8.10 22.49 0.38
C PRO A 310 8.13 22.41 -1.15
N PHE A 311 7.82 21.24 -1.72
CA PHE A 311 7.62 21.08 -3.16
C PHE A 311 6.42 21.93 -3.63
N LYS A 312 6.58 22.61 -4.78
CA LYS A 312 5.57 23.48 -5.39
C LYS A 312 5.28 23.03 -6.83
N PRO A 313 4.12 23.40 -7.41
CA PRO A 313 3.88 23.24 -8.84
C PRO A 313 4.98 23.86 -9.71
N SER A 314 5.14 23.36 -10.92
CA SER A 314 6.21 23.75 -11.89
C SER A 314 7.65 23.41 -11.47
N MET A 315 7.86 22.73 -10.34
CA MET A 315 9.15 22.11 -10.02
C MET A 315 9.41 20.86 -10.88
N ARG A 316 10.60 20.75 -11.45
CA ARG A 316 11.10 19.60 -12.24
C ARG A 316 11.88 18.64 -11.35
N VAL A 317 11.63 17.35 -11.50
CA VAL A 317 12.32 16.23 -10.82
C VAL A 317 12.72 15.15 -11.83
N GLU A 318 13.74 14.36 -11.52
CA GLU A 318 13.96 13.06 -12.16
C GLU A 318 13.14 11.99 -11.42
N VAL A 319 12.46 11.11 -12.15
CA VAL A 319 11.65 10.02 -11.59
C VAL A 319 11.71 8.80 -12.51
N VAL A 320 11.54 7.60 -11.95
CA VAL A 320 11.50 6.34 -12.71
C VAL A 320 10.48 6.40 -13.86
N ASP A 321 10.86 5.88 -15.02
CA ASP A 321 9.96 5.69 -16.16
C ASP A 321 9.12 4.42 -15.94
N LYS A 322 7.82 4.60 -15.65
CA LYS A 322 6.88 3.49 -15.38
C LYS A 322 6.69 2.53 -16.57
N THR A 323 7.24 2.85 -17.74
CA THR A 323 7.24 1.98 -18.93
C THR A 323 8.58 1.30 -19.20
N HIS A 324 9.68 1.76 -18.57
CA HIS A 324 11.05 1.30 -18.79
C HIS A 324 11.84 1.45 -17.48
N LEU A 325 11.68 0.50 -16.54
CA LEU A 325 12.16 0.62 -15.16
C LEU A 325 13.66 0.92 -15.02
N CYS A 326 14.48 0.49 -15.98
CA CYS A 326 15.92 0.72 -15.97
C CYS A 326 16.36 2.18 -16.12
N ARG A 327 15.44 3.12 -16.40
CA ARG A 327 15.73 4.54 -16.61
C ARG A 327 14.81 5.47 -15.83
N THR A 328 15.33 6.66 -15.56
CA THR A 328 14.53 7.82 -15.19
C THR A 328 14.10 8.61 -16.44
N ARG A 329 13.15 9.52 -16.27
CA ARG A 329 12.89 10.66 -17.16
C ARG A 329 12.44 11.87 -16.33
N VAL A 330 12.44 13.06 -16.92
CA VAL A 330 12.02 14.29 -16.22
C VAL A 330 10.50 14.32 -16.07
N ALA A 331 10.03 14.73 -14.90
CA ALA A 331 8.63 15.04 -14.64
C ALA A 331 8.47 16.37 -13.89
N ILE A 332 7.30 16.98 -14.04
CA ILE A 332 6.94 18.27 -13.47
C ILE A 332 5.90 18.04 -12.39
N VAL A 333 6.05 18.68 -11.23
CA VAL A 333 5.01 18.74 -10.19
C VAL A 333 3.82 19.53 -10.74
N ASP A 334 2.71 18.85 -10.99
CA ASP A 334 1.45 19.45 -11.47
C ASP A 334 0.57 19.90 -10.29
N SER A 335 0.56 19.12 -9.20
CA SER A 335 -0.13 19.48 -7.95
C SER A 335 0.45 18.75 -6.72
N VAL A 336 0.16 19.27 -5.53
CA VAL A 336 0.60 18.71 -4.24
C VAL A 336 -0.61 18.60 -3.30
N ILE A 337 -0.90 17.40 -2.80
CA ILE A 337 -2.06 17.11 -1.94
C ILE A 337 -1.62 16.20 -0.79
N GLY A 338 -1.71 16.67 0.46
CA GLY A 338 -1.36 15.86 1.64
C GLY A 338 0.08 15.33 1.64
N GLY A 339 1.03 16.10 1.10
CA GLY A 339 2.43 15.67 0.89
C GLY A 339 2.66 14.72 -0.30
N ARG A 340 1.59 14.27 -0.97
CA ARG A 340 1.68 13.53 -2.25
C ARG A 340 1.89 14.51 -3.41
N LEU A 341 2.82 14.19 -4.30
CA LEU A 341 3.05 14.91 -5.55
C LEU A 341 2.29 14.19 -6.67
N ARG A 342 1.54 14.95 -7.47
CA ARG A 342 1.18 14.55 -8.84
C ARG A 342 2.29 15.01 -9.76
N LEU A 343 3.01 14.07 -10.35
CA LEU A 343 4.02 14.32 -11.36
C LEU A 343 3.43 14.04 -12.73
N VAL A 344 3.66 14.93 -13.70
CA VAL A 344 3.36 14.70 -15.12
C VAL A 344 4.69 14.68 -15.87
N TYR A 345 4.96 13.66 -16.67
CA TYR A 345 6.22 13.58 -17.40
C TYR A 345 6.37 14.75 -18.39
N GLU A 346 7.59 15.27 -18.55
CA GLU A 346 7.87 16.53 -19.28
C GLU A 346 7.39 16.54 -20.75
N GLU A 347 7.21 15.34 -21.31
CA GLU A 347 6.88 15.07 -22.71
C GLU A 347 5.40 14.68 -22.90
N SER A 348 4.57 14.75 -21.86
CA SER A 348 3.15 14.39 -21.91
C SER A 348 2.33 15.53 -22.51
N GLU A 349 1.86 15.36 -23.75
CA GLU A 349 1.03 16.33 -24.47
C GLU A 349 -0.34 16.59 -23.81
N ASP A 350 -0.92 15.56 -23.18
CA ASP A 350 -2.31 15.52 -22.70
C ASP A 350 -2.45 15.55 -21.17
N LYS A 351 -1.34 15.54 -20.43
CA LYS A 351 -1.26 15.37 -18.96
C LYS A 351 -1.94 14.10 -18.41
N THR A 352 -2.15 13.05 -19.21
CA THR A 352 -2.64 11.74 -18.73
C THR A 352 -1.51 10.78 -18.38
N ASP A 353 -0.30 11.00 -18.91
CA ASP A 353 0.91 10.27 -18.52
C ASP A 353 1.47 10.82 -17.18
N ASP A 354 0.73 10.55 -16.09
CA ASP A 354 1.05 10.99 -14.74
C ASP A 354 1.63 9.88 -13.84
N PHE A 355 2.18 10.29 -12.69
CA PHE A 355 2.80 9.43 -11.68
C PHE A 355 2.57 10.04 -10.29
N TRP A 356 2.10 9.25 -9.32
CA TRP A 356 1.71 9.71 -8.00
C TRP A 356 2.58 9.10 -6.90
N CYS A 357 3.31 9.93 -6.15
CA CYS A 357 4.18 9.47 -5.07
C CYS A 357 4.20 10.47 -3.89
N HIS A 358 4.81 10.10 -2.77
CA HIS A 358 5.05 11.03 -1.65
C HIS A 358 6.29 11.90 -1.92
N MET A 359 6.35 13.12 -1.35
CA MET A 359 7.53 14.00 -1.48
C MET A 359 8.84 13.40 -0.94
N TYR A 360 8.75 12.37 -0.11
CA TYR A 360 9.88 11.61 0.44
C TYR A 360 10.05 10.24 -0.24
N SER A 361 9.53 10.09 -1.46
CA SER A 361 9.67 8.85 -2.23
C SER A 361 11.13 8.60 -2.60
N PRO A 362 11.64 7.36 -2.47
CA PRO A 362 12.98 7.01 -2.92
C PRO A 362 13.09 6.95 -4.46
N LEU A 363 12.00 7.20 -5.18
CA LEU A 363 11.88 7.13 -6.64
C LEU A 363 12.00 8.50 -7.33
N ILE A 364 12.11 9.59 -6.56
CA ILE A 364 12.23 10.96 -7.08
C ILE A 364 13.57 11.56 -6.66
N HIS A 365 14.20 12.27 -7.58
CA HIS A 365 15.58 12.73 -7.46
C HIS A 365 15.75 14.14 -8.04
N PRO A 366 16.75 14.93 -7.59
CA PRO A 366 17.07 16.23 -8.18
C PRO A 366 17.58 16.07 -9.62
N ILE A 367 17.37 17.10 -10.44
CA ILE A 367 17.85 17.14 -11.82
C ILE A 367 19.39 16.98 -11.85
N GLY A 368 19.87 16.01 -12.63
CA GLY A 368 21.28 15.63 -12.73
C GLY A 368 21.66 14.35 -11.97
N TRP A 369 20.83 13.86 -11.03
CA TRP A 369 21.12 12.69 -10.18
C TRP A 369 21.46 11.42 -11.00
N SER A 370 20.67 11.13 -12.05
CA SER A 370 20.90 9.92 -12.84
C SER A 370 22.26 9.96 -13.54
N ARG A 371 22.72 11.15 -13.92
CA ARG A 371 24.04 11.37 -14.50
C ARG A 371 25.14 11.22 -13.44
N SER A 372 24.95 11.74 -12.23
CA SER A 372 25.98 11.67 -11.18
C SER A 372 26.21 10.23 -10.70
N ILE A 373 25.16 9.42 -10.56
CA ILE A 373 25.31 8.02 -10.10
C ILE A 373 25.56 6.99 -11.21
N GLY A 374 25.42 7.37 -12.49
CA GLY A 374 25.56 6.47 -13.63
C GLY A 374 24.34 5.58 -13.92
N HIS A 375 23.14 6.03 -13.52
CA HIS A 375 21.85 5.44 -13.86
C HIS A 375 21.46 5.79 -15.30
N ARG A 376 20.66 4.96 -15.99
CA ARG A 376 20.16 5.32 -17.33
C ARG A 376 19.12 6.43 -17.19
N PHE A 377 19.07 7.37 -18.12
CA PHE A 377 18.03 8.41 -18.16
C PHE A 377 17.56 8.62 -19.60
N LYS A 378 16.28 8.88 -19.80
CA LYS A 378 15.78 9.37 -21.09
C LYS A 378 16.34 10.78 -21.30
N ARG A 379 16.97 11.02 -22.45
CA ARG A 379 17.31 12.38 -22.89
C ARG A 379 16.00 13.09 -23.24
N SER A 380 15.81 14.31 -22.73
CA SER A 380 14.69 15.15 -23.14
C SER A 380 15.04 15.78 -24.49
N ASP A 381 14.15 15.62 -25.47
CA ASP A 381 14.28 16.24 -26.80
C ASP A 381 13.90 17.74 -26.78
N ILE A 382 13.50 18.26 -25.61
CA ILE A 382 13.01 19.62 -25.38
C ILE A 382 14.21 20.56 -25.17
N ILE A 383 14.61 21.25 -26.24
CA ILE A 383 15.80 22.14 -26.29
C ILE A 383 15.69 23.37 -25.35
N LYS A 384 14.48 23.78 -24.96
CA LYS A 384 14.23 24.89 -24.04
C LYS A 384 13.17 24.50 -23.01
N LYS A 385 13.46 24.71 -21.72
CA LYS A 385 12.45 24.61 -20.65
C LYS A 385 11.25 25.50 -21.00
N GLN A 386 10.04 25.05 -20.67
CA GLN A 386 8.86 25.92 -20.77
C GLN A 386 8.96 27.03 -19.72
N ASP A 387 8.32 28.17 -19.99
CA ASP A 387 8.37 29.32 -19.10
C ASP A 387 7.79 28.99 -17.71
N GLY A 388 8.36 29.60 -16.67
CA GLY A 388 8.00 29.35 -15.27
C GLY A 388 8.40 27.99 -14.67
N GLN A 389 9.04 27.07 -15.42
CA GLN A 389 9.53 25.81 -14.86
C GLN A 389 10.89 25.97 -14.15
N ILE A 390 10.99 25.46 -12.92
CA ILE A 390 12.21 25.51 -12.09
C ILE A 390 12.67 24.10 -11.72
N ASP A 391 13.96 23.91 -11.43
CA ASP A 391 14.46 22.60 -10.97
C ASP A 391 14.26 22.49 -9.45
N ALA A 392 13.78 21.35 -8.96
CA ALA A 392 13.57 21.15 -7.52
C ALA A 392 14.91 21.18 -6.75
N PRO A 393 15.06 22.04 -5.72
CA PRO A 393 16.32 22.12 -4.97
C PRO A 393 16.66 20.81 -4.26
N SER A 394 17.91 20.35 -4.40
CA SER A 394 18.40 19.09 -3.80
C SER A 394 18.10 18.92 -2.29
N PRO A 395 18.11 19.96 -1.44
CA PRO A 395 17.74 19.82 -0.02
C PRO A 395 16.28 19.43 0.26
N LEU A 396 15.37 19.45 -0.73
CA LEU A 396 13.98 19.04 -0.55
C LEU A 396 13.78 17.52 -0.58
N PHE A 397 14.73 16.79 -1.16
CA PHE A 397 14.65 15.34 -1.34
C PHE A 397 15.01 14.60 -0.05
N ALA A 398 14.44 13.42 0.14
CA ALA A 398 14.72 12.59 1.31
C ALA A 398 16.21 12.21 1.34
N LYS A 399 16.92 12.59 2.41
CA LYS A 399 18.34 12.26 2.58
C LYS A 399 18.53 10.75 2.64
N VAL A 400 19.22 10.22 1.63
CA VAL A 400 19.72 8.86 1.60
C VAL A 400 20.75 8.70 2.71
N LYS A 401 20.78 7.54 3.37
CA LYS A 401 21.83 7.23 4.36
C LYS A 401 23.11 6.88 3.61
N GLU A 402 24.21 7.53 3.97
CA GLU A 402 25.53 7.19 3.44
C GLU A 402 25.82 5.69 3.63
N ALA A 403 26.27 5.06 2.55
CA ALA A 403 26.66 3.66 2.53
C ALA A 403 28.12 3.54 3.01
N GLU A 404 28.35 2.83 4.12
CA GLU A 404 29.69 2.50 4.61
C GLU A 404 30.40 1.57 3.61
N SER A 405 31.06 2.15 2.61
CA SER A 405 31.71 1.47 1.49
C SER A 405 33.17 1.09 1.74
N SER A 406 33.69 1.35 2.95
CA SER A 406 35.07 1.09 3.35
C SER A 406 35.34 -0.40 3.63
N GLY A 407 35.28 -1.25 2.59
CA GLY A 407 35.56 -2.67 2.70
C GLY A 407 35.05 -3.48 1.51
N GLU A 408 34.63 -4.72 1.76
CA GLU A 408 33.88 -5.50 0.77
C GLU A 408 32.51 -4.87 0.51
N TRP A 409 32.07 -4.90 -0.75
CA TRP A 409 30.79 -4.35 -1.18
C TRP A 409 30.00 -5.34 -2.05
N PHE A 410 28.75 -5.00 -2.36
CA PHE A 410 27.94 -5.68 -3.37
C PHE A 410 28.68 -5.75 -4.72
N LYS A 411 28.46 -6.85 -5.46
CA LYS A 411 29.05 -7.10 -6.78
C LYS A 411 27.99 -7.60 -7.76
N GLU A 412 28.21 -7.37 -9.03
CA GLU A 412 27.37 -7.90 -10.11
C GLU A 412 27.38 -9.44 -10.09
N GLY A 413 26.24 -10.05 -10.43
CA GLY A 413 26.02 -11.50 -10.35
C GLY A 413 25.68 -12.04 -8.95
N MET A 414 25.78 -11.24 -7.88
CA MET A 414 25.31 -11.66 -6.55
C MET A 414 23.79 -11.85 -6.53
N LYS A 415 23.33 -12.92 -5.88
CA LYS A 415 21.91 -13.23 -5.66
C LYS A 415 21.38 -12.67 -4.35
N LEU A 416 20.11 -12.29 -4.34
CA LEU A 416 19.39 -11.81 -3.16
C LEU A 416 17.87 -12.06 -3.30
N GLU A 417 17.12 -11.64 -2.28
CA GLU A 417 15.66 -11.55 -2.32
C GLU A 417 15.23 -10.08 -2.42
N ALA A 418 14.24 -9.77 -3.24
CA ALA A 418 13.75 -8.39 -3.43
C ALA A 418 12.24 -8.34 -3.66
N ILE A 419 11.58 -7.26 -3.24
CA ILE A 419 10.19 -7.00 -3.63
C ILE A 419 10.15 -6.73 -5.15
N ASP A 420 9.20 -7.34 -5.86
CA ASP A 420 8.98 -7.04 -7.28
C ASP A 420 8.30 -5.65 -7.42
N PRO A 421 8.90 -4.67 -8.13
CA PRO A 421 8.35 -3.34 -8.29
C PRO A 421 7.07 -3.29 -9.15
N LEU A 422 6.78 -4.34 -9.94
CA LEU A 422 5.58 -4.50 -10.76
C LEU A 422 4.52 -5.36 -10.05
N ASN A 423 4.94 -6.43 -9.36
CA ASN A 423 4.06 -7.24 -8.50
C ASN A 423 4.38 -7.05 -7.02
N LEU A 424 3.92 -5.91 -6.49
CA LEU A 424 4.36 -5.36 -5.22
C LEU A 424 3.95 -6.15 -3.96
N SER A 425 3.19 -7.24 -4.11
CA SER A 425 2.88 -8.22 -3.06
C SER A 425 3.85 -9.41 -3.00
N ALA A 426 4.74 -9.57 -4.00
CA ALA A 426 5.69 -10.67 -4.07
C ALA A 426 7.10 -10.23 -3.64
N ILE A 427 7.77 -11.11 -2.88
CA ILE A 427 9.23 -11.11 -2.76
C ILE A 427 9.73 -12.22 -3.68
N CYS A 428 10.71 -11.90 -4.53
CA CYS A 428 11.20 -12.75 -5.60
C CYS A 428 12.71 -13.01 -5.47
N VAL A 429 13.15 -14.10 -6.09
CA VAL A 429 14.56 -14.38 -6.38
C VAL A 429 15.10 -13.31 -7.34
N ALA A 430 16.23 -12.69 -7.01
CA ALA A 430 16.76 -11.53 -7.72
C ALA A 430 18.29 -11.54 -7.84
N THR A 431 18.80 -10.81 -8.84
CA THR A 431 20.23 -10.70 -9.16
C THR A 431 20.69 -9.24 -9.20
N ILE A 432 21.85 -8.92 -8.63
CA ILE A 432 22.51 -7.61 -8.85
C ILE A 432 23.07 -7.57 -10.27
N ARG A 433 22.54 -6.66 -11.09
CA ARG A 433 22.85 -6.51 -12.51
C ARG A 433 23.79 -5.35 -12.84
N LYS A 434 23.82 -4.32 -11.99
CA LYS A 434 24.85 -3.26 -12.05
C LYS A 434 25.06 -2.64 -10.66
N VAL A 435 26.30 -2.33 -10.31
CA VAL A 435 26.61 -1.45 -9.16
C VAL A 435 26.76 0.00 -9.64
N LEU A 436 26.12 0.94 -8.94
CA LEU A 436 26.17 2.38 -9.24
C LEU A 436 26.93 3.13 -8.13
N ALA A 437 27.18 4.43 -8.31
CA ALA A 437 27.71 5.26 -7.24
C ALA A 437 26.65 5.51 -6.14
N ASP A 438 27.08 6.16 -5.05
CA ASP A 438 26.24 6.56 -3.91
C ASP A 438 25.38 5.41 -3.33
N GLY A 439 25.91 4.19 -3.36
CA GLY A 439 25.28 2.99 -2.80
C GLY A 439 24.10 2.42 -3.60
N TYR A 440 23.83 2.93 -4.81
CA TYR A 440 22.73 2.43 -5.65
C TYR A 440 23.08 1.15 -6.42
N LEU A 441 22.07 0.33 -6.70
CA LEU A 441 22.16 -0.99 -7.32
C LEU A 441 21.06 -1.13 -8.38
N MET A 442 21.40 -1.61 -9.57
CA MET A 442 20.39 -2.12 -10.52
C MET A 442 20.20 -3.61 -10.26
N ILE A 443 18.95 -4.02 -10.08
CA ILE A 443 18.56 -5.40 -9.71
C ILE A 443 17.53 -5.92 -10.71
N GLY A 444 17.72 -7.14 -11.19
CA GLY A 444 16.78 -7.87 -12.03
C GLY A 444 16.02 -8.94 -11.22
N ILE A 445 14.78 -9.22 -11.60
CA ILE A 445 13.95 -10.28 -11.00
C ILE A 445 14.06 -11.54 -11.88
N ASP A 446 14.63 -12.61 -11.32
CA ASP A 446 15.15 -13.73 -12.12
C ASP A 446 14.06 -14.44 -12.95
N GLY A 447 14.32 -14.62 -14.25
CA GLY A 447 13.39 -15.23 -15.21
C GLY A 447 12.33 -14.28 -15.78
N SER A 448 12.25 -13.03 -15.30
CA SER A 448 11.32 -12.00 -15.80
C SER A 448 12.02 -10.81 -16.46
N GLU A 449 13.30 -10.95 -16.82
CA GLU A 449 14.12 -9.86 -17.38
C GLU A 449 14.17 -9.88 -18.92
N ALA A 450 13.92 -8.73 -19.55
CA ALA A 450 14.26 -8.49 -20.95
C ALA A 450 15.78 -8.46 -21.20
N ALA A 451 16.19 -8.90 -22.40
CA ALA A 451 17.59 -9.09 -22.78
C ALA A 451 18.43 -7.78 -22.88
N ASP A 452 17.79 -6.61 -22.94
CA ASP A 452 18.43 -5.29 -22.91
C ASP A 452 18.56 -4.70 -21.48
N GLY A 453 18.03 -5.44 -20.49
CA GLY A 453 17.91 -4.99 -19.10
C GLY A 453 16.92 -3.86 -18.90
N SER A 454 15.87 -3.74 -19.73
CA SER A 454 14.86 -2.69 -19.60
C SER A 454 14.02 -2.79 -18.31
N ASP A 455 13.83 -4.01 -17.79
CA ASP A 455 13.10 -4.30 -16.55
C ASP A 455 13.94 -4.17 -15.26
N TRP A 456 15.25 -3.92 -15.36
CA TRP A 456 16.12 -3.77 -14.18
C TRP A 456 15.67 -2.57 -13.35
N PHE A 457 15.47 -2.75 -12.04
CA PHE A 457 14.99 -1.70 -11.15
C PHE A 457 16.12 -1.18 -10.24
N CYS A 458 16.08 0.10 -9.88
CA CYS A 458 17.08 0.71 -9.01
C CYS A 458 16.67 0.68 -7.54
N TYR A 459 17.50 0.05 -6.70
CA TYR A 459 17.39 0.10 -5.25
C TYR A 459 18.66 0.68 -4.63
N HIS A 460 18.53 1.46 -3.56
CA HIS A 460 19.67 1.81 -2.72
C HIS A 460 20.06 0.63 -1.81
N ALA A 461 21.35 0.44 -1.51
CA ALA A 461 21.86 -0.62 -0.64
C ALA A 461 21.21 -0.66 0.76
N THR A 462 20.75 0.49 1.29
CA THR A 462 20.05 0.56 2.59
C THR A 462 18.52 0.39 2.50
N SER A 463 17.99 0.04 1.31
CA SER A 463 16.55 -0.09 1.05
C SER A 463 15.89 -1.13 1.98
N PRO A 464 14.65 -0.89 2.46
CA PRO A 464 13.87 -1.89 3.18
C PRO A 464 13.27 -2.97 2.25
N SER A 465 13.42 -2.83 0.93
CA SER A 465 12.80 -3.70 -0.08
C SER A 465 13.73 -4.78 -0.64
N ILE A 466 14.95 -4.90 -0.10
CA ILE A 466 15.96 -5.90 -0.49
C ILE A 466 16.46 -6.66 0.75
N PHE A 467 16.65 -7.97 0.61
CA PHE A 467 16.90 -8.89 1.70
C PHE A 467 17.97 -9.94 1.33
N PRO A 468 18.71 -10.49 2.30
CA PRO A 468 19.65 -11.57 2.03
C PRO A 468 18.94 -12.87 1.61
N VAL A 469 19.65 -13.72 0.88
CA VAL A 469 19.22 -15.10 0.56
C VAL A 469 18.80 -15.85 1.83
N GLY A 470 17.63 -16.50 1.78
CA GLY A 470 17.04 -17.26 2.88
C GLY A 470 16.15 -16.41 3.82
N PHE A 471 15.94 -15.12 3.54
CA PHE A 471 15.14 -14.24 4.38
C PHE A 471 13.68 -14.68 4.45
N CYS A 472 13.04 -14.96 3.31
CA CYS A 472 11.65 -15.44 3.26
C CYS A 472 11.48 -16.77 4.00
N GLU A 473 12.40 -17.72 3.80
CA GLU A 473 12.41 -19.03 4.47
C GLU A 473 12.47 -18.87 6.01
N ILE A 474 13.40 -18.04 6.51
CA ILE A 474 13.57 -17.76 7.95
C ILE A 474 12.36 -17.04 8.58
N ASN A 475 11.61 -16.26 7.80
CA ASN A 475 10.46 -15.48 8.27
C ASN A 475 9.10 -16.10 7.90
N MET A 476 9.07 -17.32 7.34
CA MET A 476 7.86 -18.01 6.88
C MET A 476 7.03 -17.23 5.84
N ILE A 477 7.72 -16.52 4.94
CA ILE A 477 7.11 -15.78 3.82
C ILE A 477 7.26 -16.61 2.54
N GLU A 478 6.24 -16.59 1.67
CA GLU A 478 6.30 -17.25 0.37
C GLU A 478 7.26 -16.52 -0.58
N LEU A 479 8.40 -17.16 -0.90
CA LEU A 479 9.35 -16.68 -1.90
C LEU A 479 8.87 -17.07 -3.30
N THR A 480 8.70 -16.09 -4.17
CA THR A 480 8.38 -16.33 -5.58
C THR A 480 9.64 -16.84 -6.31
N PRO A 481 9.63 -18.06 -6.88
CA PRO A 481 10.78 -18.62 -7.58
C PRO A 481 10.96 -17.96 -8.97
N PRO A 482 12.13 -18.15 -9.61
CA PRO A 482 12.39 -17.61 -10.93
C PRO A 482 11.36 -18.10 -11.95
N ARG A 483 10.87 -17.21 -12.81
CA ARG A 483 9.82 -17.55 -13.77
C ARG A 483 10.32 -18.63 -14.74
N GLY A 484 9.60 -19.75 -14.81
CA GLY A 484 9.97 -20.91 -15.63
C GLY A 484 10.88 -21.93 -14.93
N TYR A 485 11.27 -21.72 -13.67
CA TYR A 485 12.03 -22.70 -12.90
C TYR A 485 11.17 -23.91 -12.52
N THR A 486 11.62 -25.12 -12.85
CA THR A 486 10.82 -26.36 -12.76
C THR A 486 11.09 -27.20 -11.52
N LYS A 487 12.22 -27.01 -10.83
CA LYS A 487 12.61 -27.79 -9.65
C LYS A 487 11.95 -27.22 -8.41
N LEU A 488 10.71 -27.65 -8.15
CA LEU A 488 9.89 -27.19 -7.03
C LEU A 488 9.79 -28.27 -5.93
N PRO A 489 9.74 -27.90 -4.63
CA PRO A 489 9.87 -26.54 -4.10
C PRO A 489 11.26 -25.96 -4.34
N PHE A 490 11.31 -24.64 -4.57
CA PHE A 490 12.56 -23.93 -4.85
C PHE A 490 13.53 -24.01 -3.67
N LYS A 491 14.82 -24.20 -3.95
CA LYS A 491 15.89 -24.26 -2.96
C LYS A 491 17.06 -23.39 -3.39
N TRP A 492 17.44 -22.47 -2.52
CA TRP A 492 18.54 -21.54 -2.76
C TRP A 492 19.88 -22.24 -3.01
N PHE A 493 20.21 -23.29 -2.25
CA PHE A 493 21.46 -24.04 -2.40
C PHE A 493 21.61 -24.65 -3.79
N ASP A 494 20.54 -25.28 -4.30
CA ASP A 494 20.53 -25.90 -5.63
C ASP A 494 20.57 -24.82 -6.72
N TYR A 495 19.81 -23.73 -6.58
CA TYR A 495 19.79 -22.64 -7.55
C TYR A 495 21.12 -21.89 -7.66
N LEU A 496 21.80 -21.62 -6.54
CA LEU A 496 23.14 -21.00 -6.52
C LEU A 496 24.16 -21.89 -7.24
N ARG A 497 24.16 -23.20 -6.95
CA ARG A 497 25.02 -24.20 -7.59
C ARG A 497 24.77 -24.30 -9.10
N GLU A 498 23.50 -24.31 -9.51
CA GLU A 498 23.08 -24.42 -10.92
C GLU A 498 23.37 -23.16 -11.75
N THR A 499 23.36 -21.98 -11.11
CA THR A 499 23.69 -20.70 -11.76
C THR A 499 25.16 -20.30 -11.63
N GLY A 500 25.99 -21.10 -10.94
CA GLY A 500 27.39 -20.78 -10.66
C GLY A 500 27.57 -19.48 -9.86
N SER A 501 26.56 -19.08 -9.09
CA SER A 501 26.47 -17.75 -8.46
C SER A 501 26.57 -17.80 -6.93
N VAL A 502 26.75 -16.63 -6.31
CA VAL A 502 26.91 -16.49 -4.86
C VAL A 502 25.85 -15.59 -4.26
N ALA A 503 25.40 -15.91 -3.05
CA ALA A 503 24.53 -15.04 -2.28
C ALA A 503 25.25 -13.73 -1.88
N ALA A 504 24.53 -12.61 -1.91
CA ALA A 504 25.01 -11.36 -1.34
C ALA A 504 25.22 -11.50 0.18
N PRO A 505 26.42 -11.19 0.71
CA PRO A 505 26.71 -11.31 2.14
C PRO A 505 25.71 -10.58 3.06
N VAL A 506 25.15 -11.30 4.03
CA VAL A 506 24.16 -10.78 5.01
C VAL A 506 24.60 -9.47 5.69
N LYS A 507 25.91 -9.28 5.88
CA LYS A 507 26.49 -8.08 6.49
C LYS A 507 26.27 -6.77 5.70
N PHE A 508 25.96 -6.85 4.40
CA PHE A 508 25.66 -5.67 3.57
C PHE A 508 24.21 -5.17 3.75
N PHE A 509 23.32 -5.98 4.33
CA PHE A 509 21.91 -5.63 4.52
C PHE A 509 21.67 -4.92 5.86
N ASN A 510 20.75 -3.94 5.86
CA ASN A 510 20.51 -3.08 7.01
C ASN A 510 19.91 -3.85 8.21
N LYS A 511 20.72 -3.97 9.28
CA LYS A 511 20.43 -4.74 10.51
C LYS A 511 19.16 -4.31 11.26
N VAL A 512 18.66 -3.09 11.05
CA VAL A 512 17.43 -2.60 11.71
C VAL A 512 16.19 -3.31 11.17
N HIS A 513 16.10 -3.49 9.85
CA HIS A 513 14.96 -4.16 9.22
C HIS A 513 14.91 -5.65 9.60
N MET A 514 16.07 -6.33 9.60
CA MET A 514 16.20 -7.74 10.01
C MET A 514 15.78 -8.03 11.46
N ARG A 515 15.77 -7.02 12.35
CA ARG A 515 15.34 -7.18 13.75
C ARG A 515 13.85 -6.91 13.97
N SER A 516 13.20 -6.10 13.13
CA SER A 516 11.80 -5.70 13.36
C SER A 516 10.80 -6.86 13.27
N LEU A 517 11.16 -7.92 12.53
CA LEU A 517 10.28 -9.03 12.19
C LEU A 517 10.19 -10.12 13.27
N LYS A 518 11.28 -10.36 14.02
CA LYS A 518 11.35 -11.46 15.02
C LYS A 518 10.33 -11.33 16.16
N ASN A 519 9.74 -10.16 16.37
CA ASN A 519 8.78 -9.89 17.44
C ASN A 519 7.32 -9.97 16.94
N GLY A 520 7.01 -10.89 16.02
CA GLY A 520 5.65 -11.10 15.46
C GLY A 520 5.13 -9.98 14.55
N ARG A 521 5.93 -8.95 14.26
CA ARG A 521 5.49 -7.73 13.54
C ARG A 521 5.57 -7.87 12.02
N MET A 522 4.87 -8.84 11.44
CA MET A 522 4.58 -8.83 9.98
C MET A 522 3.94 -7.51 9.54
N ALA A 523 3.19 -6.85 10.44
CA ALA A 523 2.66 -5.51 10.28
C ALA A 523 3.68 -4.46 9.82
N VAL A 524 4.98 -4.58 10.17
CA VAL A 524 6.03 -3.61 9.76
C VAL A 524 6.52 -3.87 8.34
N LEU A 525 6.59 -5.13 7.91
CA LEU A 525 6.88 -5.44 6.50
C LEU A 525 5.71 -4.97 5.62
N ASN A 526 4.48 -5.32 6.02
CA ASN A 526 3.26 -4.81 5.40
C ASN A 526 3.19 -3.28 5.41
N TYR A 527 3.61 -2.58 6.48
CA TYR A 527 3.67 -1.11 6.49
C TYR A 527 4.68 -0.55 5.48
N SER A 528 5.83 -1.21 5.33
CA SER A 528 6.90 -0.76 4.43
C SER A 528 6.51 -1.00 2.97
N ILE A 529 5.90 -2.15 2.68
CA ILE A 529 5.22 -2.46 1.43
C ILE A 529 4.07 -1.47 1.18
N LEU A 530 3.19 -1.20 2.15
CA LEU A 530 2.06 -0.28 2.01
C LEU A 530 2.50 1.18 1.82
N LEU A 531 3.64 1.59 2.38
CA LEU A 531 4.29 2.85 2.06
C LEU A 531 4.70 2.89 0.59
N TYR A 532 5.36 1.83 0.10
CA TYR A 532 5.79 1.71 -1.29
C TYR A 532 4.60 1.61 -2.27
N MET A 533 3.54 0.88 -1.91
CA MET A 533 2.25 0.81 -2.61
C MET A 533 1.61 2.20 -2.70
N ASN A 534 1.58 2.95 -1.59
CA ASN A 534 1.10 4.33 -1.59
C ASN A 534 1.97 5.26 -2.45
N MET A 535 3.23 4.92 -2.72
CA MET A 535 4.13 5.66 -3.62
C MET A 535 4.09 5.21 -5.08
N LEU A 536 3.28 4.20 -5.42
CA LEU A 536 3.06 3.68 -6.78
C LEU A 536 1.57 3.57 -7.17
N ALA A 537 0.64 3.84 -6.24
CA ALA A 537 -0.80 3.70 -6.44
C ALA A 537 -1.32 4.58 -7.59
N ASN A 538 -1.89 3.92 -8.60
CA ASN A 538 -2.20 4.50 -9.90
C ASN A 538 -3.51 5.32 -9.89
N SER A 539 -3.47 6.52 -10.47
CA SER A 539 -4.49 7.34 -11.18
C SER A 539 -6.01 7.33 -10.87
N ASP A 540 -6.62 6.30 -10.28
CA ASP A 540 -8.09 6.16 -10.18
C ASP A 540 -8.72 6.68 -8.87
N ILE A 541 -7.94 6.96 -7.82
CA ILE A 541 -8.47 7.63 -6.60
C ILE A 541 -8.54 9.15 -6.85
N LYS A 542 -9.49 9.55 -7.69
CA LYS A 542 -9.74 10.96 -8.05
C LYS A 542 -10.50 11.68 -6.95
N ASN A 543 -9.79 12.58 -6.26
CA ASN A 543 -10.27 13.63 -5.37
C ASN A 543 -11.05 13.19 -4.11
N HIS A 544 -10.57 13.72 -2.97
CA HIS A 544 -11.00 13.41 -1.60
C HIS A 544 -10.56 12.01 -1.08
N TYR A 545 -10.56 11.85 0.25
CA TYR A 545 -10.29 10.59 1.00
C TYR A 545 -8.88 9.96 1.01
N ILE A 546 -7.79 10.69 0.65
CA ILE A 546 -6.40 10.28 1.01
C ILE A 546 -5.67 11.31 1.90
N SER A 547 -6.32 11.76 2.97
CA SER A 547 -5.66 12.34 4.15
C SER A 547 -5.94 11.55 5.44
N GLN A 548 -6.79 10.52 5.37
CA GLN A 548 -7.22 9.70 6.49
C GLN A 548 -7.40 8.24 6.05
N GLN A 549 -6.29 7.50 5.91
CA GLN A 549 -6.31 6.04 5.93
C GLN A 549 -5.53 5.51 7.13
N PRO A 550 -6.14 5.49 8.34
CA PRO A 550 -5.65 4.64 9.41
C PRO A 550 -5.87 3.18 8.99
N ILE A 551 -4.79 2.50 8.60
CA ILE A 551 -4.82 1.10 8.20
C ILE A 551 -5.37 0.26 9.37
N SER A 552 -6.39 -0.55 9.11
CA SER A 552 -6.97 -1.49 10.06
C SER A 552 -5.98 -2.63 10.32
N LEU A 553 -5.29 -2.58 11.46
CA LEU A 553 -4.40 -3.65 11.89
C LEU A 553 -5.20 -4.74 12.60
N SER A 554 -5.73 -5.70 11.83
CA SER A 554 -6.26 -6.95 12.37
C SER A 554 -5.11 -7.82 12.88
N CYS A 555 -4.61 -7.51 14.08
CA CYS A 555 -3.65 -8.35 14.77
C CYS A 555 -4.39 -9.57 15.31
N GLY A 556 -4.34 -10.69 14.58
CA GLY A 556 -4.84 -11.96 15.09
C GLY A 556 -3.89 -12.49 16.16
N GLU A 557 -4.37 -12.59 17.41
CA GLU A 557 -3.62 -13.18 18.50
C GLU A 557 -3.53 -14.71 18.36
N LYS A 558 -2.32 -15.24 18.53
CA LYS A 558 -1.99 -16.65 18.80
C LYS A 558 -0.67 -16.71 19.57
#